data_AF-A0AAX3VW20-F1
#
_entry.id   AF-A0AAX3VW20-F1
#
_cell.length_a   1.000
_cell.length_b   1.000
_cell.length_c   1.000
_cell.angle_alpha   90.00
_cell.angle_beta   90.00
_cell.angle_gamma   90.00
#
_symmetry.space_group_name_H-M   'P 1'
#
loop_
_entity.id
_entity.type
_entity.pdbx_description
1 polymer ?
#
loop_
_entity_poly.entity_id
_entity_poly.type
_entity_poly.pdbx_seq_one_letter_code
_entity_poly.pdbx_strand_id
1 'polypeptide(L)'
;MSKPSLLDMLDQVRPDLEPLAPHFMADKELVEKERYLTLLAANLLEEGGLTEPQVRLFEMLLRSMKIERPLAFHLQQVAKLDKKELFETLSVLKGNSSKAHSFTFDLMMLLRISGTLSKDGFNRLQQQVALLLNNNDSIRRLSFLCLKLLNGGIGLEAEEFADDVRIARYNRSVGKRPSWLVSYDVFPKLPYSPGEFVYPKTIVIYTQEIDAYRQLFFPRCIVLSICAQDEDWRGYTWGAVYDHRGLPPIVAKVITIPDGLNSWLPLFVNKVNR
;
A
#
# COMPACT_ATOMS: atom_id res chain seq x y z
N MET A 1 38.67 7.31 -17.25
CA MET A 1 37.41 6.86 -16.62
C MET A 1 37.54 5.37 -16.33
N SER A 2 37.37 4.95 -15.08
CA SER A 2 37.38 3.53 -14.71
C SER A 2 36.14 2.82 -15.27
N LYS A 3 36.28 1.57 -15.68
CA LYS A 3 35.16 0.73 -16.10
C LYS A 3 34.18 0.59 -14.92
N PRO A 4 32.86 0.80 -15.12
CA PRO A 4 31.87 0.57 -14.06
C PRO A 4 31.97 -0.87 -13.55
N SER A 5 31.66 -1.11 -12.28
CA SER A 5 31.68 -2.47 -11.74
C SER A 5 30.55 -3.30 -12.36
N LEU A 6 30.66 -4.63 -12.30
CA LEU A 6 29.55 -5.50 -12.72
C LEU A 6 28.29 -5.21 -11.90
N LEU A 7 28.45 -4.84 -10.62
CA LEU A 7 27.34 -4.46 -9.75
C LEU A 7 26.63 -3.21 -10.28
N ASP A 8 27.38 -2.18 -10.69
CA ASP A 8 26.81 -0.95 -11.26
C ASP A 8 26.10 -1.22 -12.58
N MET A 9 26.66 -2.10 -13.43
CA MET A 9 26.03 -2.49 -14.69
C MET A 9 24.74 -3.27 -14.47
N LEU A 10 24.72 -4.21 -13.52
CA LEU A 10 23.52 -4.97 -13.17
C LEU A 10 22.43 -4.05 -12.60
N ASP A 11 22.81 -3.10 -11.74
CA ASP A 11 21.90 -2.12 -11.18
C ASP A 11 21.27 -1.22 -12.28
N GLN A 12 22.06 -0.80 -13.27
CA GLN A 12 21.59 0.02 -14.40
C GLN A 12 20.60 -0.71 -15.31
N VAL A 13 20.78 -2.02 -15.54
CA VAL A 13 19.92 -2.81 -16.45
C VAL A 13 18.65 -3.30 -15.73
N ARG A 14 18.69 -3.42 -14.41
CA ARG A 14 17.58 -3.96 -13.61
C ARG A 14 16.23 -3.28 -13.88
N PRO A 15 16.09 -1.95 -13.98
CA PRO A 15 14.79 -1.31 -14.26
C PRO A 15 14.18 -1.69 -15.60
N ASP A 16 15.00 -2.07 -16.59
CA ASP A 16 14.52 -2.50 -17.90
C ASP A 16 14.05 -3.96 -17.86
N LEU A 17 14.65 -4.78 -17.00
CA LEU A 17 14.27 -6.18 -16.79
C LEU A 17 13.11 -6.35 -15.80
N GLU A 18 13.07 -5.51 -14.78
CA GLU A 18 12.09 -5.49 -13.69
C GLU A 18 11.42 -4.10 -13.62
N PRO A 19 10.66 -3.69 -14.65
CA PRO A 19 9.96 -2.41 -14.63
C PRO A 19 8.88 -2.40 -13.55
N LEU A 20 8.50 -1.20 -13.11
CA LEU A 20 7.32 -1.03 -12.25
C LEU A 20 6.09 -1.59 -12.95
N ALA A 21 5.23 -2.27 -12.18
CA ALA A 21 3.94 -2.72 -12.68
C ALA A 21 3.07 -1.52 -13.12
N PRO A 22 2.03 -1.73 -13.93
CA PRO A 22 1.16 -0.65 -14.39
C PRO A 22 0.65 0.21 -13.24
N HIS A 23 0.87 1.51 -13.37
CA HIS A 23 0.51 2.49 -12.36
C HIS A 23 -1.01 2.68 -12.26
N PHE A 24 -1.53 3.07 -11.10
CA PHE A 24 -2.96 3.39 -10.93
C PHE A 24 -3.45 4.48 -11.90
N MET A 25 -2.56 5.41 -12.24
CA MET A 25 -2.85 6.51 -13.17
C MET A 25 -2.78 6.10 -14.65
N ALA A 26 -2.33 4.89 -15.00
CA ALA A 26 -2.02 4.51 -16.39
C ALA A 26 -3.20 4.73 -17.36
N ASP A 27 -4.42 4.40 -16.91
CA ASP A 27 -5.64 4.48 -17.70
C ASP A 27 -6.42 5.80 -17.47
N LYS A 28 -5.79 6.80 -16.85
CA LYS A 28 -6.36 8.15 -16.69
C LYS A 28 -6.03 9.03 -17.90
N GLU A 29 -6.76 10.14 -18.01
CA GLU A 29 -6.53 11.12 -19.08
C GLU A 29 -5.11 11.68 -19.04
N LEU A 30 -4.57 12.00 -20.22
CA LEU A 30 -3.20 12.49 -20.35
C LEU A 30 -2.96 13.77 -19.54
N VAL A 31 -3.92 14.71 -19.58
CA VAL A 31 -3.83 15.97 -18.81
C VAL A 31 -3.73 15.71 -17.32
N GLU A 32 -4.47 14.72 -16.80
CA GLU A 32 -4.43 14.36 -15.39
C GLU A 32 -3.07 13.74 -15.01
N LYS A 33 -2.56 12.82 -15.84
CA LYS A 33 -1.23 12.22 -15.65
C LYS A 33 -0.12 13.28 -15.69
N GLU A 34 -0.19 14.22 -16.61
CA GLU A 34 0.80 15.28 -16.76
C GLU A 34 0.79 16.26 -15.58
N ARG A 35 -0.38 16.61 -15.04
CA ARG A 35 -0.51 17.43 -13.83
C ARG A 35 0.06 16.69 -12.60
N TYR A 36 -0.26 15.40 -12.46
CA TYR A 36 0.29 14.53 -11.41
C TYR A 36 1.82 14.52 -11.43
N LEU A 37 2.41 14.24 -12.59
CA LEU A 37 3.86 14.16 -12.78
C LEU A 37 4.54 15.52 -12.64
N THR A 38 3.93 16.60 -13.13
CA THR A 38 4.45 17.96 -12.96
C THR A 38 4.52 18.34 -11.48
N LEU A 39 3.51 17.96 -10.68
CA LEU A 39 3.54 18.21 -9.23
C LEU A 39 4.62 17.37 -8.51
N LEU A 40 4.86 16.12 -8.92
CA LEU A 40 6.00 15.34 -8.43
C LEU A 40 7.33 16.00 -8.81
N ALA A 41 7.47 16.48 -10.04
CA ALA A 41 8.68 17.14 -10.53
C ALA A 41 8.96 18.46 -9.79
N ALA A 42 7.91 19.23 -9.45
CA ALA A 42 8.03 20.45 -8.67
C ALA A 42 8.66 20.18 -7.29
N ASN A 43 8.28 19.09 -6.64
CA ASN A 43 8.84 18.69 -5.35
C ASN A 43 10.34 18.34 -5.42
N LEU A 44 10.79 17.76 -6.53
CA LEU A 44 12.19 17.40 -6.74
C LEU A 44 13.08 18.63 -7.00
N LEU A 45 12.58 19.63 -7.74
CA LEU A 45 13.32 20.87 -7.98
C LEU A 45 13.58 21.66 -6.69
N GLU A 46 12.61 21.67 -5.78
CA GLU A 46 12.68 22.38 -4.50
C GLU A 46 13.59 21.68 -3.45
N GLU A 47 14.10 20.46 -3.70
CA GLU A 47 15.08 19.80 -2.82
C GLU A 47 16.54 20.15 -3.15
N GLY A 48 16.80 21.03 -4.12
CA GLY A 48 18.15 21.51 -4.44
C GLY A 48 18.89 20.68 -5.51
N GLY A 49 18.17 19.84 -6.26
CA GLY A 49 18.68 19.14 -7.43
C GLY A 49 18.19 17.70 -7.55
N LEU A 50 18.18 17.18 -8.78
CA LEU A 50 17.81 15.80 -9.06
C LEU A 50 19.02 14.88 -8.90
N THR A 51 18.90 13.91 -8.00
CA THR A 51 19.87 12.81 -7.89
C THR A 51 19.57 11.71 -8.91
N GLU A 52 20.56 10.88 -9.23
CA GLU A 52 20.39 9.78 -10.19
C GLU A 52 19.28 8.79 -9.79
N PRO A 53 19.17 8.34 -8.52
CA PRO A 53 18.07 7.45 -8.11
C PRO A 53 16.68 8.08 -8.26
N GLN A 54 16.57 9.39 -8.05
CA GLN A 54 15.31 10.13 -8.26
C GLN A 54 14.93 10.18 -9.74
N VAL A 55 15.89 10.49 -10.62
CA VAL A 55 15.65 10.52 -12.07
C VAL A 55 15.19 9.14 -12.53
N ARG A 56 15.93 8.09 -12.15
CA ARG A 56 15.61 6.71 -12.53
C ARG A 56 14.23 6.28 -12.06
N LEU A 57 13.89 6.53 -10.78
CA LEU A 57 12.56 6.21 -10.26
C LEU A 57 11.47 7.00 -10.99
N PHE A 58 11.69 8.28 -11.28
CA PHE A 58 10.73 9.09 -12.02
C PHE A 58 10.50 8.55 -13.44
N GLU A 59 11.55 8.12 -14.13
CA GLU A 59 11.43 7.50 -15.45
C GLU A 59 10.68 6.15 -15.40
N MET A 60 10.89 5.35 -14.36
CA MET A 60 10.08 4.15 -14.13
C MET A 60 8.60 4.50 -13.93
N LEU A 61 8.30 5.58 -13.20
CA LEU A 61 6.93 6.06 -13.03
C LEU A 61 6.32 6.50 -14.36
N LEU A 62 7.04 7.26 -15.20
CA LEU A 62 6.60 7.65 -16.54
C LEU A 62 6.21 6.43 -17.39
N ARG A 63 7.08 5.41 -17.45
CA ARG A 63 6.82 4.16 -18.17
C ARG A 63 5.60 3.43 -17.62
N SER A 64 5.49 3.31 -16.29
CA SER A 64 4.36 2.64 -15.63
C SER A 64 3.02 3.35 -15.84
N MET A 65 3.02 4.67 -16.10
CA MET A 65 1.85 5.48 -16.44
C MET A 65 1.59 5.58 -17.95
N LYS A 66 2.40 4.91 -18.79
CA LYS A 66 2.36 4.99 -20.26
C LYS A 66 2.51 6.43 -20.74
N ILE A 67 3.50 7.15 -20.21
CA ILE A 67 3.85 8.52 -20.61
C ILE A 67 5.13 8.49 -21.44
N GLU A 68 5.02 8.98 -22.67
CA GLU A 68 6.15 9.05 -23.62
C GLU A 68 7.02 10.29 -23.39
N ARG A 69 6.44 11.35 -22.79
CA ARG A 69 7.17 12.60 -22.54
C ARG A 69 8.24 12.38 -21.46
N PRO A 70 9.47 12.88 -21.66
CA PRO A 70 10.56 12.67 -20.72
C PRO A 70 10.39 13.53 -19.46
N LEU A 71 11.13 13.21 -18.39
CA LEU A 71 11.18 14.01 -17.16
C LEU A 71 11.46 15.50 -17.45
N ALA A 72 12.35 15.80 -18.39
CA ALA A 72 12.68 17.18 -18.79
C ALA A 72 11.45 18.00 -19.20
N PHE A 73 10.46 17.38 -19.87
CA PHE A 73 9.21 18.04 -20.21
C PHE A 73 8.46 18.49 -18.95
N HIS A 74 8.33 17.61 -17.95
CA HIS A 74 7.63 17.90 -16.71
C HIS A 74 8.35 18.97 -15.87
N LEU A 75 9.68 18.93 -15.82
CA LEU A 75 10.49 19.96 -15.16
C LEU A 75 10.27 21.34 -15.79
N GLN A 76 10.16 21.43 -17.12
CA GLN A 76 9.84 22.69 -17.80
C GLN A 76 8.42 23.18 -17.50
N GLN A 77 7.46 22.28 -17.28
CA GLN A 77 6.10 22.69 -16.91
C GLN A 77 6.01 23.23 -15.48
N VAL A 78 6.96 22.90 -14.58
CA VAL A 78 6.98 23.46 -13.21
C VAL A 78 7.04 24.99 -13.23
N ALA A 79 7.74 25.59 -14.19
CA ALA A 79 7.80 27.05 -14.33
C ALA A 79 6.44 27.72 -14.64
N LYS A 80 5.44 26.94 -15.07
CA LYS A 80 4.07 27.41 -15.32
C LYS A 80 3.11 27.11 -14.17
N LEU A 81 3.54 26.31 -13.19
CA LEU A 81 2.72 25.91 -12.06
C LEU A 81 2.41 27.13 -11.20
N ASP A 82 1.19 27.64 -11.35
CA ASP A 82 0.67 28.73 -10.53
C ASP A 82 -0.26 28.22 -9.41
N LYS A 83 -0.74 29.14 -8.58
CA LYS A 83 -1.65 28.81 -7.47
C LYS A 83 -2.95 28.14 -7.95
N LYS A 84 -3.47 28.53 -9.12
CA LYS A 84 -4.72 28.00 -9.67
C LYS A 84 -4.50 26.57 -10.16
N GLU A 85 -3.45 26.33 -10.92
CA GLU A 85 -3.08 25.00 -11.40
C GLU A 85 -2.77 24.04 -10.25
N LEU A 86 -2.07 24.52 -9.23
CA LEU A 86 -1.81 23.76 -8.00
C LEU A 86 -3.11 23.39 -7.29
N PHE A 87 -4.02 24.36 -7.12
CA PHE A 87 -5.32 24.12 -6.50
C PHE A 87 -6.13 23.07 -7.27
N GLU A 88 -6.26 23.23 -8.59
CA GLU A 88 -6.97 22.27 -9.44
C GLU A 88 -6.37 20.86 -9.35
N THR A 89 -5.05 20.76 -9.39
CA THR A 89 -4.35 19.47 -9.31
C THR A 89 -4.61 18.80 -7.95
N LEU A 90 -4.44 19.54 -6.85
CA LEU A 90 -4.70 19.02 -5.51
C LEU A 90 -6.18 18.66 -5.30
N SER A 91 -7.12 19.43 -5.87
CA SER A 91 -8.56 19.10 -5.82
C SER A 91 -8.87 17.78 -6.51
N VAL A 92 -8.28 17.51 -7.68
CA VAL A 92 -8.46 16.24 -8.41
C VAL A 92 -7.88 15.08 -7.62
N LEU A 93 -6.68 15.24 -7.06
CA LEU A 93 -6.03 14.21 -6.23
C LEU A 93 -6.87 13.91 -4.97
N LYS A 94 -7.31 14.95 -4.27
CA LYS A 94 -8.13 14.83 -3.06
C LYS A 94 -9.50 14.21 -3.30
N GLY A 95 -10.06 14.41 -4.50
CA GLY A 95 -11.37 13.86 -4.89
C GLY A 95 -11.43 12.33 -4.99
N ASN A 96 -10.28 11.63 -4.95
CA ASN A 96 -10.22 10.18 -5.03
C ASN A 96 -9.12 9.64 -4.10
N SER A 97 -9.50 8.85 -3.09
CA SER A 97 -8.56 8.32 -2.09
C SER A 97 -7.42 7.51 -2.71
N SER A 98 -7.68 6.72 -3.76
CA SER A 98 -6.64 5.95 -4.45
C SER A 98 -5.65 6.85 -5.18
N LYS A 99 -6.10 7.97 -5.80
CA LYS A 99 -5.20 8.98 -6.38
C LYS A 99 -4.32 9.63 -5.31
N ALA A 100 -4.94 10.03 -4.19
CA ALA A 100 -4.22 10.64 -3.07
C ALA A 100 -3.17 9.70 -2.46
N HIS A 101 -3.51 8.43 -2.25
CA HIS A 101 -2.55 7.43 -1.77
C HIS A 101 -1.41 7.20 -2.77
N SER A 102 -1.75 7.03 -4.05
CA SER A 102 -0.76 6.83 -5.12
C SER A 102 0.23 7.99 -5.18
N PHE A 103 -0.28 9.22 -5.25
CA PHE A 103 0.55 10.42 -5.30
C PHE A 103 1.43 10.55 -4.06
N THR A 104 0.83 10.39 -2.88
CA THR A 104 1.56 10.52 -1.63
C THR A 104 2.68 9.50 -1.53
N PHE A 105 2.43 8.26 -1.93
CA PHE A 105 3.44 7.21 -1.87
C PHE A 105 4.58 7.44 -2.87
N ASP A 106 4.26 7.77 -4.12
CA ASP A 106 5.26 8.11 -5.14
C ASP A 106 6.13 9.28 -4.68
N LEU A 107 5.50 10.33 -4.13
CA LEU A 107 6.20 11.49 -3.59
C LEU A 107 7.13 11.10 -2.44
N MET A 108 6.66 10.29 -1.48
CA MET A 108 7.48 9.82 -0.37
C MET A 108 8.67 9.00 -0.85
N MET A 109 8.46 8.08 -1.80
CA MET A 109 9.53 7.29 -2.40
C MET A 109 10.55 8.17 -3.13
N LEU A 110 10.09 9.06 -4.01
CA LEU A 110 10.96 9.99 -4.76
C LEU A 110 11.78 10.89 -3.84
N LEU A 111 11.18 11.46 -2.81
CA LEU A 111 11.91 12.35 -1.92
C LEU A 111 12.92 11.60 -1.03
N ARG A 112 12.64 10.34 -0.68
CA ARG A 112 13.44 9.58 0.30
C ARG A 112 14.42 8.57 -0.30
N ILE A 113 14.31 8.24 -1.58
CA ILE A 113 15.19 7.24 -2.23
C ILE A 113 16.68 7.62 -2.17
N SER A 114 16.96 8.92 -2.05
CA SER A 114 18.33 9.46 -1.99
C SER A 114 18.77 9.83 -0.56
N GLY A 115 17.97 9.50 0.45
CA GLY A 115 18.32 9.67 1.86
C GLY A 115 17.29 10.45 2.67
N THR A 116 17.78 11.13 3.71
CA THR A 116 16.95 11.93 4.62
C THR A 116 16.54 13.26 3.98
N LEU A 117 15.31 13.69 4.24
CA LEU A 117 14.81 14.97 3.74
C LEU A 117 15.45 16.14 4.46
N SER A 118 15.59 17.25 3.74
CA SER A 118 15.80 18.56 4.35
C SER A 118 14.60 18.94 5.24
N LYS A 119 14.80 19.91 6.15
CA LYS A 119 13.72 20.41 7.01
C LYS A 119 12.57 21.00 6.18
N ASP A 120 12.91 21.75 5.12
CA ASP A 120 11.92 22.36 4.24
C ASP A 120 11.22 21.31 3.37
N GLY A 121 11.96 20.31 2.88
CA GLY A 121 11.40 19.15 2.18
C GLY A 121 10.41 18.36 3.03
N PHE A 122 10.76 18.11 4.28
CA PHE A 122 9.86 17.47 5.23
C PHE A 122 8.60 18.30 5.47
N ASN A 123 8.73 19.61 5.68
CA ASN A 123 7.59 20.50 5.86
C ASN A 123 6.67 20.53 4.63
N ARG A 124 7.22 20.60 3.41
CA ARG A 124 6.43 20.54 2.16
C ARG A 124 5.69 19.23 2.01
N LEU A 125 6.34 18.10 2.33
CA LEU A 125 5.71 16.79 2.32
C LEU A 125 4.57 16.74 3.33
N GLN A 126 4.78 17.21 4.56
CA GLN A 126 3.74 17.24 5.60
C GLN A 126 2.52 18.07 5.17
N GLN A 127 2.73 19.23 4.55
CA GLN A 127 1.64 20.08 4.06
C GLN A 127 0.83 19.38 2.96
N GLN A 128 1.50 18.76 1.98
CA GLN A 128 0.80 18.02 0.91
C GLN A 128 0.05 16.81 1.46
N VAL A 129 0.67 16.05 2.38
CA VAL A 129 0.02 14.93 3.07
C VAL A 129 -1.23 15.39 3.80
N ALA A 130 -1.16 16.48 4.55
CA ALA A 130 -2.31 17.03 5.28
C ALA A 130 -3.44 17.52 4.36
N LEU A 131 -3.11 18.00 3.15
CA LEU A 131 -4.10 18.44 2.17
C LEU A 131 -4.79 17.27 1.46
N LEU A 132 -4.03 16.20 1.17
CA LEU A 132 -4.48 15.06 0.37
C LEU A 132 -5.09 13.93 1.19
N LEU A 133 -4.55 13.68 2.39
CA LEU A 133 -4.96 12.59 3.26
C LEU A 133 -5.72 13.14 4.47
N ASN A 134 -6.96 12.69 4.63
CA ASN A 134 -7.84 13.09 5.73
C ASN A 134 -7.86 12.06 6.88
N ASN A 135 -7.09 10.98 6.77
CA ASN A 135 -7.08 9.88 7.72
C ASN A 135 -5.65 9.55 8.16
N ASN A 136 -5.40 9.62 9.47
CA ASN A 136 -4.14 9.25 10.09
C ASN A 136 -3.74 7.80 9.83
N ASP A 137 -4.71 6.88 9.68
CA ASP A 137 -4.41 5.47 9.38
C ASP A 137 -3.76 5.32 8.00
N SER A 138 -4.22 6.07 7.00
CA SER A 138 -3.63 6.07 5.66
C SER A 138 -2.20 6.60 5.70
N ILE A 139 -1.96 7.71 6.40
CA ILE A 139 -0.63 8.30 6.56
C ILE A 139 0.31 7.28 7.22
N ARG A 140 -0.15 6.64 8.29
CA ARG A 140 0.59 5.63 9.05
C ARG A 140 0.95 4.43 8.18
N ARG A 141 0.00 3.88 7.42
CA ARG A 141 0.21 2.73 6.52
C ARG A 141 1.16 3.06 5.36
N LEU A 142 0.99 4.20 4.70
CA LEU A 142 1.88 4.62 3.61
C LEU A 142 3.30 4.86 4.11
N SER A 143 3.45 5.46 5.29
CA SER A 143 4.76 5.66 5.94
C SER A 143 5.44 4.34 6.25
N PHE A 144 4.71 3.38 6.82
CA PHE A 144 5.23 2.03 7.07
C PHE A 144 5.69 1.35 5.79
N LEU A 145 4.85 1.34 4.75
CA LEU A 145 5.17 0.69 3.47
C LEU A 145 6.38 1.34 2.79
N CYS A 146 6.51 2.67 2.86
CA CYS A 146 7.65 3.40 2.32
C CYS A 146 8.94 3.04 3.07
N LEU A 147 8.92 3.08 4.41
CA LEU A 147 10.07 2.71 5.24
C LEU A 147 10.46 1.24 5.05
N LYS A 148 9.47 0.34 4.88
CA LYS A 148 9.72 -1.08 4.61
C LYS A 148 10.49 -1.28 3.30
N LEU A 149 10.14 -0.55 2.24
CA LEU A 149 10.86 -0.63 0.96
C LEU A 149 12.24 0.01 1.01
N LEU A 150 12.38 1.18 1.65
CA LEU A 150 13.64 1.94 1.64
C LEU A 150 14.69 1.38 2.62
N ASN A 151 14.27 0.86 3.77
CA ASN A 151 15.18 0.42 4.84
C ASN A 151 15.16 -1.10 5.06
N GLY A 152 14.53 -1.88 4.17
CA GLY A 152 14.37 -3.33 4.33
C GLY A 152 13.59 -3.74 5.60
N GLY A 153 12.83 -2.80 6.19
CA GLY A 153 12.11 -3.01 7.44
C GLY A 153 12.93 -2.93 8.73
N ILE A 154 14.22 -2.55 8.66
CA ILE A 154 15.07 -2.44 9.85
C ILE A 154 14.53 -1.35 10.80
N GLY A 155 14.26 -1.74 12.06
CA GLY A 155 13.78 -0.84 13.11
C GLY A 155 12.29 -0.50 13.07
N LEU A 156 11.49 -1.22 12.27
CA LEU A 156 10.03 -1.08 12.26
C LEU A 156 9.37 -2.21 13.03
N GLU A 157 8.64 -1.87 14.09
CA GLU A 157 7.75 -2.80 14.77
C GLU A 157 6.45 -2.95 13.97
N ALA A 158 6.40 -3.91 13.04
CA ALA A 158 5.26 -4.09 12.13
C ALA A 158 3.91 -4.24 12.85
N GLU A 159 3.91 -4.74 14.08
CA GLU A 159 2.71 -4.86 14.91
C GLU A 159 2.09 -3.51 15.29
N GLU A 160 2.87 -2.44 15.44
CA GLU A 160 2.37 -1.09 15.73
C GLU A 160 1.52 -0.53 14.59
N PHE A 161 1.77 -1.01 13.37
CA PHE A 161 1.12 -0.59 12.13
C PHE A 161 0.04 -1.56 11.68
N ALA A 162 -0.15 -2.66 12.42
CA ALA A 162 -1.09 -3.71 12.08
C ALA A 162 -2.55 -3.29 12.26
N ASP A 163 -3.38 -3.77 11.34
CA ASP A 163 -4.82 -3.79 11.44
C ASP A 163 -5.29 -5.17 11.91
N ASP A 164 -6.42 -5.20 12.63
CA ASP A 164 -7.01 -6.44 13.10
C ASP A 164 -8.03 -6.96 12.08
N VAL A 165 -7.86 -8.20 11.62
CA VAL A 165 -8.93 -8.96 10.97
C VAL A 165 -9.74 -9.64 12.06
N ARG A 166 -11.03 -9.28 12.16
CA ARG A 166 -11.93 -9.76 13.20
C ARG A 166 -13.07 -10.59 12.63
N ILE A 167 -13.72 -11.37 13.49
CA ILE A 167 -14.95 -12.08 13.14
C ILE A 167 -16.05 -11.07 12.81
N ALA A 168 -16.48 -11.03 11.55
CA ALA A 168 -17.53 -10.13 11.08
C ALA A 168 -18.94 -10.68 11.37
N ARG A 169 -19.12 -12.00 11.22
CA ARG A 169 -20.37 -12.69 11.58
C ARG A 169 -20.07 -14.05 12.21
N TYR A 170 -20.92 -14.44 13.14
CA TYR A 170 -20.90 -15.75 13.77
C TYR A 170 -22.30 -16.37 13.67
N ASN A 171 -22.36 -17.65 13.29
CA ASN A 171 -23.60 -18.42 13.32
C ASN A 171 -23.30 -19.85 13.76
N ARG A 172 -23.98 -20.30 14.82
CA ARG A 172 -24.02 -21.70 15.21
C ARG A 172 -25.30 -22.30 14.66
N SER A 173 -25.18 -23.25 13.75
CA SER A 173 -26.32 -23.77 13.01
C SER A 173 -26.30 -25.29 13.01
N VAL A 174 -26.61 -25.86 14.17
CA VAL A 174 -26.61 -27.31 14.40
C VAL A 174 -27.44 -28.03 13.32
N GLY A 175 -26.77 -28.84 12.52
CA GLY A 175 -27.33 -29.63 11.41
C GLY A 175 -27.86 -28.82 10.23
N LYS A 176 -27.58 -27.51 10.16
CA LYS A 176 -28.11 -26.62 9.11
C LYS A 176 -27.03 -25.69 8.57
N ARG A 177 -27.05 -25.44 7.26
CA ARG A 177 -26.20 -24.43 6.64
C ARG A 177 -26.82 -23.04 6.82
N PRO A 178 -26.07 -21.99 7.24
CA PRO A 178 -26.62 -20.65 7.32
C PRO A 178 -27.10 -20.14 5.95
N SER A 179 -28.24 -19.44 5.93
CA SER A 179 -28.86 -18.94 4.69
C SER A 179 -27.98 -17.94 3.92
N TRP A 180 -27.06 -17.25 4.59
CA TRP A 180 -26.12 -16.32 3.96
C TRP A 180 -24.90 -17.03 3.32
N LEU A 181 -24.71 -18.34 3.55
CA LEU A 181 -23.53 -19.08 3.09
C LEU A 181 -23.65 -19.57 1.64
N VAL A 182 -24.15 -18.74 0.72
CA VAL A 182 -24.47 -19.18 -0.65
C VAL A 182 -23.25 -19.12 -1.59
N SER A 183 -22.27 -18.25 -1.31
CA SER A 183 -21.17 -17.95 -2.25
C SER A 183 -19.80 -17.70 -1.60
N TYR A 184 -19.59 -18.16 -0.36
CA TYR A 184 -18.30 -17.97 0.32
C TYR A 184 -17.44 -19.23 0.26
N ASP A 185 -16.13 -19.03 0.14
CA ASP A 185 -15.16 -20.10 0.34
C ASP A 185 -15.15 -20.50 1.82
N VAL A 186 -15.34 -21.80 2.06
CA VAL A 186 -15.42 -22.37 3.40
C VAL A 186 -14.16 -23.16 3.66
N PHE A 187 -13.48 -22.86 4.77
CA PHE A 187 -12.26 -23.53 5.18
C PHE A 187 -12.43 -24.12 6.59
N PRO A 188 -11.76 -25.25 6.88
CA PRO A 188 -11.76 -25.83 8.23
C PRO A 188 -10.98 -24.97 9.23
N LYS A 189 -9.97 -24.25 8.74
CA LYS A 189 -9.11 -23.33 9.49
C LYS A 189 -8.66 -22.19 8.59
N LEU A 190 -7.98 -21.19 9.15
CA LEU A 190 -7.51 -20.06 8.36
C LEU A 190 -6.52 -20.52 7.27
N PRO A 191 -6.76 -20.18 5.98
CA PRO A 191 -5.99 -20.72 4.87
C PRO A 191 -4.71 -19.93 4.56
N TYR A 192 -4.34 -18.94 5.38
CA TYR A 192 -3.24 -18.02 5.11
C TYR A 192 -2.10 -18.17 6.10
N SER A 193 -0.88 -17.91 5.64
CA SER A 193 0.34 -17.91 6.45
C SER A 193 0.90 -16.49 6.67
N PRO A 194 1.67 -16.24 7.74
CA PRO A 194 2.47 -15.02 7.87
C PRO A 194 3.32 -14.74 6.62
N GLY A 195 3.36 -13.48 6.21
CA GLY A 195 4.02 -13.01 4.98
C GLY A 195 3.20 -13.19 3.71
N GLU A 196 2.06 -13.88 3.77
CA GLU A 196 1.21 -14.09 2.59
C GLU A 196 0.43 -12.82 2.22
N PHE A 197 0.40 -12.52 0.92
CA PHE A 197 -0.43 -11.46 0.37
C PHE A 197 -1.85 -11.98 0.10
N VAL A 198 -2.83 -11.21 0.54
CA VAL A 198 -4.25 -11.54 0.41
C VAL A 198 -4.95 -10.42 -0.34
N TYR A 199 -5.61 -10.78 -1.45
CA TYR A 199 -6.53 -9.89 -2.15
C TYR A 199 -7.81 -9.70 -1.33
N PRO A 200 -8.54 -8.57 -1.49
CA PRO A 200 -9.80 -8.35 -0.81
C PRO A 200 -10.74 -9.55 -0.99
N LYS A 201 -11.07 -10.22 0.11
CA LYS A 201 -11.86 -11.45 0.05
C LYS A 201 -12.61 -11.68 1.34
N THR A 202 -13.81 -12.23 1.19
CA THR A 202 -14.58 -12.75 2.33
C THR A 202 -14.48 -14.26 2.34
N ILE A 203 -14.09 -14.81 3.50
CA ILE A 203 -14.00 -16.25 3.70
C ILE A 203 -14.84 -16.66 4.90
N VAL A 204 -15.11 -17.95 5.00
CA VAL A 204 -15.81 -18.53 6.14
C VAL A 204 -15.00 -19.65 6.74
N ILE A 205 -14.79 -19.60 8.05
CA ILE A 205 -14.22 -20.71 8.82
C ILE A 205 -15.36 -21.52 9.39
N TYR A 206 -15.35 -22.83 9.11
CA TYR A 206 -16.32 -23.79 9.64
C TYR A 206 -15.64 -24.78 10.57
N THR A 207 -16.07 -24.80 11.84
CA THR A 207 -15.59 -25.74 12.85
C THR A 207 -16.64 -26.83 13.06
N GLN A 208 -16.32 -28.07 12.67
CA GLN A 208 -17.25 -29.20 12.69
C GLN A 208 -17.67 -29.59 14.11
N GLU A 209 -16.74 -29.58 15.08
CA GLU A 209 -17.01 -30.10 16.43
C GLU A 209 -18.10 -29.33 17.18
N ILE A 210 -18.26 -28.05 16.86
CA ILE A 210 -19.27 -27.17 17.48
C ILE A 210 -20.35 -26.70 16.50
N ASP A 211 -20.25 -27.15 15.25
CA ASP A 211 -21.09 -26.80 14.10
C ASP A 211 -21.32 -25.28 13.96
N ALA A 212 -20.21 -24.55 13.81
CA ALA A 212 -20.19 -23.10 13.82
C ALA A 212 -19.45 -22.50 12.61
N TYR A 213 -20.05 -21.44 12.07
CA TYR A 213 -19.56 -20.69 10.91
C TYR A 213 -19.13 -19.28 11.34
N ARG A 214 -17.93 -18.87 10.91
CA ARG A 214 -17.35 -17.55 11.18
C ARG A 214 -16.99 -16.87 9.89
N GLN A 215 -17.61 -15.73 9.60
CA GLN A 215 -17.29 -14.93 8.42
C GLN A 215 -16.17 -13.94 8.76
N LEU A 216 -15.17 -13.87 7.89
CA LEU A 216 -14.03 -12.95 7.99
C LEU A 216 -13.92 -12.12 6.72
N PHE A 217 -13.58 -10.85 6.86
CA PHE A 217 -13.25 -9.97 5.73
C PHE A 217 -11.76 -9.65 5.77
N PHE A 218 -11.04 -10.09 4.74
CA PHE A 218 -9.66 -9.68 4.51
C PHE A 218 -9.67 -8.49 3.57
N PRO A 219 -9.06 -7.34 3.95
CA PRO A 219 -8.76 -6.28 3.00
C PRO A 219 -7.62 -6.73 2.08
N ARG A 220 -7.22 -5.86 1.15
CA ARG A 220 -5.96 -6.05 0.42
C ARG A 220 -4.80 -5.89 1.41
N CYS A 221 -4.11 -6.97 1.76
CA CYS A 221 -3.15 -6.91 2.87
C CYS A 221 -2.01 -7.94 2.78
N ILE A 222 -0.99 -7.74 3.61
CA ILE A 222 0.00 -8.76 3.95
C ILE A 222 -0.33 -9.29 5.34
N VAL A 223 -0.41 -10.59 5.50
CA VAL A 223 -0.64 -11.23 6.80
C VAL A 223 0.64 -11.11 7.65
N LEU A 224 0.53 -10.57 8.85
CA LEU A 224 1.66 -10.51 9.81
C LEU A 224 1.66 -11.72 10.73
N SER A 225 0.53 -12.01 11.36
CA SER A 225 0.40 -13.12 12.30
C SER A 225 -1.03 -13.63 12.36
N ILE A 226 -1.17 -14.91 12.72
CA ILE A 226 -2.46 -15.54 12.96
C ILE A 226 -2.64 -15.63 14.49
N CYS A 227 -3.67 -14.96 15.00
CA CYS A 227 -3.85 -14.75 16.44
C CYS A 227 -4.77 -15.78 17.09
N ALA A 228 -5.59 -16.48 16.31
CA ALA A 228 -6.51 -17.50 16.81
C ALA A 228 -6.30 -18.80 16.04
N GLN A 229 -5.93 -19.86 16.76
CA GLN A 229 -5.77 -21.23 16.24
C GLN A 229 -6.91 -22.14 16.73
N ASP A 230 -6.97 -23.37 16.21
CA ASP A 230 -8.12 -24.26 16.36
C ASP A 230 -8.56 -24.54 17.81
N GLU A 231 -7.63 -24.46 18.77
CA GLU A 231 -7.92 -24.62 20.19
C GLU A 231 -8.62 -23.40 20.81
N ASP A 232 -8.33 -22.18 20.34
CA ASP A 232 -8.96 -20.94 20.81
C ASP A 232 -10.44 -20.89 20.40
N TRP A 233 -10.80 -21.48 19.26
CA TRP A 233 -12.16 -21.52 18.75
C TRP A 233 -13.14 -22.27 19.65
N ARG A 234 -12.64 -23.18 20.49
CA ARG A 234 -13.43 -23.96 21.45
C ARG A 234 -13.79 -23.15 22.70
N GLY A 235 -13.02 -22.12 23.06
CA GLY A 235 -13.33 -21.23 24.19
C GLY A 235 -14.44 -20.21 23.87
N TYR A 236 -14.68 -19.95 22.59
CA TYR A 236 -15.65 -18.96 22.10
C TYR A 236 -17.08 -19.49 21.88
N THR A 237 -17.43 -20.59 22.55
CA THR A 237 -18.65 -21.39 22.29
C THR A 237 -19.97 -20.76 22.72
N TRP A 238 -19.97 -19.59 23.37
CA TRP A 238 -21.18 -19.00 23.94
C TRP A 238 -21.40 -17.58 23.42
N GLY A 239 -22.57 -17.41 22.78
CA GLY A 239 -23.16 -16.20 22.22
C GLY A 239 -22.41 -14.88 22.40
N ALA A 240 -22.14 -14.24 21.26
CA ALA A 240 -21.48 -12.95 21.13
C ALA A 240 -20.02 -12.99 21.60
N VAL A 241 -19.19 -13.53 20.71
CA VAL A 241 -17.76 -13.61 20.92
C VAL A 241 -17.22 -12.19 20.89
N TYR A 242 -17.05 -11.61 22.06
CA TYR A 242 -16.38 -10.33 22.25
C TYR A 242 -15.13 -10.59 23.10
N ASP A 243 -14.03 -9.95 22.75
CA ASP A 243 -12.84 -9.88 23.58
C ASP A 243 -13.16 -9.12 24.88
N HIS A 244 -12.19 -9.03 25.79
CA HIS A 244 -12.34 -8.32 27.08
C HIS A 244 -12.74 -6.83 26.94
N ARG A 245 -12.73 -6.27 25.72
CA ARG A 245 -13.11 -4.89 25.40
C ARG A 245 -14.48 -4.80 24.71
N GLY A 246 -15.22 -5.90 24.57
CA GLY A 246 -16.51 -5.88 23.88
C GLY A 246 -16.39 -5.89 22.34
N LEU A 247 -15.23 -6.26 21.77
CA LEU A 247 -15.02 -6.29 20.31
C LEU A 247 -14.85 -7.73 19.78
N PRO A 248 -15.31 -8.07 18.57
CA PRO A 248 -15.16 -9.42 18.06
C PRO A 248 -13.68 -9.88 18.05
N PRO A 249 -13.36 -11.17 18.34
CA PRO A 249 -11.98 -11.64 18.41
C PRO A 249 -11.15 -11.27 17.19
N ILE A 250 -9.87 -10.99 17.46
CA ILE A 250 -8.85 -10.83 16.44
C ILE A 250 -8.44 -12.22 15.96
N VAL A 251 -8.55 -12.44 14.66
CA VAL A 251 -8.20 -13.70 14.01
C VAL A 251 -6.82 -13.62 13.37
N ALA A 252 -6.48 -12.45 12.82
CA ALA A 252 -5.17 -12.19 12.25
C ALA A 252 -4.80 -10.71 12.40
N LYS A 253 -3.50 -10.44 12.48
CA LYS A 253 -2.91 -9.11 12.33
C LYS A 253 -2.42 -8.96 10.91
N VAL A 254 -2.72 -7.84 10.26
CA VAL A 254 -2.38 -7.61 8.84
C VAL A 254 -1.86 -6.20 8.62
N ILE A 255 -1.03 -6.01 7.60
CA ILE A 255 -0.73 -4.68 7.05
C ILE A 255 -1.64 -4.45 5.85
N THR A 256 -2.63 -3.57 5.98
CA THR A 256 -3.48 -3.18 4.86
C THR A 256 -2.68 -2.36 3.85
N ILE A 257 -2.82 -2.68 2.57
CA ILE A 257 -2.20 -1.97 1.45
C ILE A 257 -3.26 -1.03 0.82
N PRO A 258 -3.18 0.30 1.03
CA PRO A 258 -4.16 1.25 0.52
C PRO A 258 -4.27 1.24 -1.00
N ASP A 259 -5.49 1.27 -1.54
CA ASP A 259 -5.73 1.36 -2.99
C ASP A 259 -4.94 2.48 -3.65
N GLY A 260 -4.52 2.29 -4.90
CA GLY A 260 -3.65 3.21 -5.64
C GLY A 260 -2.19 2.72 -5.79
N LEU A 261 -1.72 1.83 -4.92
CA LEU A 261 -0.33 1.34 -4.92
C LEU A 261 -0.02 0.20 -5.91
N ASN A 262 -0.67 0.18 -7.07
CA ASN A 262 -0.63 -0.98 -7.99
C ASN A 262 0.77 -1.25 -8.55
N SER A 263 1.51 -0.19 -8.92
CA SER A 263 2.89 -0.26 -9.43
C SER A 263 3.87 -0.84 -8.41
N TRP A 264 3.61 -0.60 -7.13
CA TRP A 264 4.45 -0.98 -6.00
C TRP A 264 4.10 -2.36 -5.44
N LEU A 265 2.92 -2.90 -5.77
CA LEU A 265 2.40 -4.14 -5.21
C LEU A 265 3.39 -5.32 -5.34
N PRO A 266 4.03 -5.58 -6.49
CA PRO A 266 4.98 -6.70 -6.61
C PRO A 266 6.14 -6.64 -5.60
N LEU A 267 6.57 -5.44 -5.22
CA LEU A 267 7.67 -5.24 -4.26
C LEU A 267 7.27 -5.58 -2.83
N PHE A 268 5.96 -5.56 -2.51
CA PHE A 268 5.44 -5.99 -1.22
C PHE A 268 5.17 -7.49 -1.15
N VAL A 269 4.89 -8.10 -2.30
CA VAL A 269 4.36 -9.48 -2.41
C VAL A 269 5.45 -10.49 -2.76
N ASN A 270 6.58 -10.04 -3.30
CA ASN A 270 7.67 -10.93 -3.67
C ASN A 270 8.19 -11.72 -2.45
N LYS A 271 7.99 -13.05 -2.53
CA LYS A 271 8.54 -14.10 -1.66
C LYS A 271 10.06 -14.23 -1.79
N VAL A 272 10.78 -13.12 -1.93
CA VAL A 272 12.24 -13.09 -1.98
C VAL A 272 12.77 -12.43 -0.70
N ASN A 273 12.36 -13.01 0.43
CA ASN A 273 13.34 -13.32 1.48
C ASN A 273 13.48 -14.84 1.45
N ARG A 274 14.33 -15.30 0.52
CA ARG A 274 15.08 -16.54 0.69
C ARG A 274 16.20 -16.26 1.69
#